data_AF-A0A8H5FDX4-F1
#
_entry.id   AF-A0A8H5FDX4-F1
#
_cell.length_a   1.000
_cell.length_b   1.000
_cell.length_c   1.000
_cell.angle_alpha   90.00
_cell.angle_beta   90.00
_cell.angle_gamma   90.00
#
_symmetry.space_group_name_H-M   'P 1'
#
loop_
_entity.id
_entity.type
_entity.pdbx_description
1 polymer ?
#
loop_
_entity_poly.entity_id
_entity_poly.type
_entity_poly.pdbx_seq_one_letter_code
_entity_poly.pdbx_strand_id
1 'polypeptide(L)'
;MSTLEYLVYHVFLPPKLPEKDAEEHMVINETALCRTVLKSATKYLGSGLVAEEYRSDRRVLVGMLDHLAKSQAAGEMMTEVLKDSFLSMREGDVRAFLVREQNAGVIFRKHATEVVYEAFEVQPPTEKVTSTQGKLSCSYPGPAISIPLHHFEYPLFLRELSSFLVQMDSDTLDSAATSKKAGAKRVHAGDAGDAGTHYPLLIM
;
A
#
# COMPACT_ATOMS: atom_id res chain seq x y z
N MET A 1 23.93 -2.28 6.57
CA MET A 1 23.78 -1.03 5.81
C MET A 1 23.31 0.06 6.76
N SER A 2 23.89 1.26 6.71
CA SER A 2 23.43 2.39 7.54
C SER A 2 22.07 2.92 7.05
N THR A 3 21.32 3.61 7.92
CA THR A 3 20.04 4.24 7.51
C THR A 3 20.23 5.28 6.42
N LEU A 4 21.33 6.04 6.42
CA LEU A 4 21.60 7.01 5.36
C LEU A 4 21.85 6.33 4.02
N GLU A 5 22.66 5.26 3.99
CA GLU A 5 22.88 4.47 2.78
C GLU A 5 21.55 3.88 2.26
N TYR A 6 20.72 3.34 3.15
CA TYR A 6 19.39 2.85 2.79
C TYR A 6 18.55 3.95 2.11
N LEU A 7 18.45 5.13 2.72
CA LEU A 7 17.74 6.26 2.13
C LEU A 7 18.30 6.64 0.75
N VAL A 8 19.63 6.63 0.59
CA VAL A 8 20.25 6.94 -0.69
C VAL A 8 19.85 5.92 -1.76
N TYR A 9 19.91 4.63 -1.44
CA TYR A 9 19.52 3.56 -2.38
C TYR A 9 18.04 3.61 -2.76
N HIS A 10 17.16 3.88 -1.80
CA HIS A 10 15.71 3.84 -2.04
C HIS A 10 15.11 5.14 -2.58
N VAL A 11 15.80 6.28 -2.47
CA VAL A 11 15.31 7.59 -2.97
C VAL A 11 15.99 8.01 -4.27
N PHE A 12 17.31 7.80 -4.40
CA PHE A 12 18.09 8.32 -5.53
C PHE A 12 18.50 7.25 -6.53
N LEU A 13 18.31 5.96 -6.22
CA LEU A 13 18.59 4.82 -7.10
C LEU A 13 19.98 4.92 -7.79
N PRO A 14 21.07 4.96 -7.00
CA PRO A 14 22.41 5.14 -7.55
C PRO A 14 22.80 3.95 -8.46
N PRO A 15 23.75 4.13 -9.40
CA PRO A 15 24.10 3.11 -10.40
C PRO A 15 24.67 1.81 -9.83
N LYS A 16 25.28 1.87 -8.63
CA LYS A 16 25.77 0.67 -7.94
C LYS A 16 24.65 0.12 -7.09
N LEU A 17 24.38 -1.18 -7.20
CA LEU A 17 23.44 -1.85 -6.32
C LEU A 17 24.11 -2.18 -4.99
N PRO A 18 23.37 -2.22 -3.88
CA PRO A 18 23.91 -2.68 -2.60
C PRO A 18 24.35 -4.15 -2.72
N GLU A 19 25.52 -4.48 -2.18
CA GLU A 19 26.12 -5.83 -2.26
C GLU A 19 25.46 -6.86 -1.31
N LYS A 20 24.60 -6.40 -0.39
CA LYS A 20 23.84 -7.24 0.54
C LYS A 20 22.44 -6.68 0.75
N ASP A 21 21.47 -7.59 0.82
CA ASP A 21 20.12 -7.28 1.29
C ASP A 21 20.20 -6.86 2.76
N ALA A 22 19.69 -5.67 3.05
CA ALA A 22 19.74 -5.07 4.37
C ALA A 22 18.53 -5.49 5.22
N GLU A 23 18.36 -6.79 5.42
CA GLU A 23 17.30 -7.32 6.30
C GLU A 23 17.51 -6.87 7.76
N GLU A 24 18.78 -6.70 8.17
CA GLU A 24 19.18 -6.54 9.57
C GLU A 24 18.62 -5.29 10.28
N HIS A 25 18.04 -4.31 9.56
CA HIS A 25 17.43 -3.11 10.13
C HIS A 25 16.17 -2.63 9.37
N MET A 26 15.42 -3.55 8.75
CA MET A 26 14.32 -3.22 7.83
C MET A 26 13.31 -2.22 8.44
N VAL A 27 12.77 -2.50 9.63
CA VAL A 27 11.76 -1.64 10.28
C VAL A 27 12.29 -0.23 10.58
N ILE A 28 13.54 -0.12 11.06
CA ILE A 28 14.18 1.18 11.38
C ILE A 28 14.37 1.99 10.09
N ASN A 29 14.79 1.33 9.03
CA ASN A 29 15.07 1.95 7.73
C ASN A 29 13.78 2.38 7.01
N GLU A 30 12.75 1.55 6.99
CA GLU A 30 11.42 1.89 6.45
C GLU A 30 10.78 3.05 7.21
N THR A 31 10.88 3.02 8.55
CA THR A 31 10.42 4.13 9.38
C THR A 31 11.17 5.42 9.07
N ALA A 32 12.50 5.34 8.91
CA ALA A 32 13.32 6.48 8.55
C ALA A 32 13.00 7.01 7.16
N LEU A 33 12.70 6.14 6.20
CA LEU A 33 12.25 6.50 4.85
C LEU A 33 10.94 7.26 4.90
N CYS A 34 9.91 6.72 5.57
CA CYS A 34 8.62 7.38 5.71
C CYS A 34 8.75 8.77 6.38
N ARG A 35 9.53 8.86 7.46
CA ARG A 35 9.80 10.14 8.15
C ARG A 35 10.54 11.14 7.27
N THR A 36 11.49 10.67 6.47
CA THR A 36 12.26 11.52 5.54
C THR A 36 11.37 12.08 4.43
N VAL A 37 10.50 11.25 3.86
CA VAL A 37 9.50 11.66 2.86
C VAL A 37 8.54 12.69 3.46
N LEU A 38 7.96 12.41 4.63
CA LEU A 38 7.06 13.33 5.34
C LEU A 38 7.73 14.69 5.62
N LYS A 39 8.96 14.68 6.14
CA LYS A 39 9.73 15.91 6.42
C LYS A 39 9.99 16.71 5.14
N SER A 40 10.37 16.03 4.07
CA SER A 40 10.68 16.66 2.78
C SER A 40 9.42 17.25 2.14
N ALA A 41 8.31 16.49 2.12
CA ALA A 41 7.01 16.96 1.63
C ALA A 41 6.52 18.18 2.43
N THR A 42 6.59 18.12 3.76
CA THR A 42 6.21 19.25 4.63
C THR A 42 7.04 20.49 4.34
N LYS A 43 8.37 20.34 4.20
CA LYS A 43 9.27 21.45 3.86
C LYS A 43 8.95 22.04 2.49
N TYR A 44 8.74 21.19 1.48
CA TYR A 44 8.40 21.62 0.13
C TYR A 44 7.08 22.39 0.09
N LEU A 45 6.03 21.84 0.71
CA LEU A 45 4.70 22.46 0.77
C LEU A 45 4.63 23.72 1.66
N GLY A 46 5.64 23.91 2.53
CA GLY A 46 5.82 25.11 3.36
C GLY A 46 6.78 26.15 2.76
N SER A 47 7.41 25.86 1.62
CA SER A 47 8.49 26.70 1.04
C SER A 47 8.01 27.96 0.32
N GLY A 48 6.71 28.09 0.07
CA GLY A 48 6.14 29.14 -0.78
C GLY A 48 6.29 28.89 -2.29
N LEU A 49 6.91 27.76 -2.69
CA LEU A 49 7.02 27.35 -4.09
C LEU A 49 5.73 26.72 -4.65
N VAL A 50 4.82 26.32 -3.77
CA VAL A 50 3.55 25.68 -4.14
C VAL A 50 2.45 26.73 -4.15
N ALA A 51 1.71 26.79 -5.26
CA ALA A 51 0.62 27.74 -5.43
C ALA A 51 -0.45 27.57 -4.35
N GLU A 52 -1.02 28.69 -3.93
CA GLU A 52 -1.90 28.79 -2.76
C GLU A 52 -3.23 28.04 -2.96
N GLU A 53 -3.62 27.82 -4.22
CA GLU A 53 -4.76 26.99 -4.64
C GLU A 53 -4.63 25.53 -4.19
N TYR A 54 -3.42 25.00 -4.01
CA TYR A 54 -3.17 23.62 -3.56
C TYR A 54 -3.11 23.48 -2.02
N ARG A 55 -3.60 24.48 -1.28
CA ARG A 55 -3.56 24.47 0.20
C ARG A 55 -4.37 23.33 0.84
N SER A 56 -5.51 22.99 0.27
CA SER A 56 -6.32 21.84 0.72
C SER A 56 -5.51 20.55 0.57
N ASP A 57 -4.91 20.38 -0.60
CA ASP A 57 -4.15 19.19 -0.97
C ASP A 57 -2.90 19.04 -0.09
N ARG A 58 -2.28 20.15 0.29
CA ARG A 58 -1.20 20.16 1.28
C ARG A 58 -1.61 19.53 2.60
N ARG A 59 -2.77 19.90 3.16
CA ARG A 59 -3.24 19.37 4.44
C ARG A 59 -3.48 17.86 4.32
N VAL A 60 -4.15 17.45 3.25
CA VAL A 60 -4.49 16.05 2.99
C VAL A 60 -3.23 15.21 2.82
N LEU A 61 -2.28 15.65 1.98
CA LEU A 61 -1.02 14.95 1.73
C LEU A 61 -0.17 14.82 2.99
N VAL A 62 0.03 15.90 3.74
CA VAL A 62 0.81 15.86 4.98
C VAL A 62 0.13 14.98 6.02
N GLY A 63 -1.20 15.07 6.15
CA GLY A 63 -1.96 14.23 7.07
C GLY A 63 -1.92 12.74 6.71
N MET A 64 -1.97 12.41 5.43
CA MET A 64 -1.83 11.03 4.94
C MET A 64 -0.43 10.49 5.22
N LEU A 65 0.62 11.24 4.87
CA LEU A 65 2.01 10.85 5.08
C LEU A 65 2.36 10.71 6.57
N ASP A 66 1.79 11.58 7.43
CA ASP A 66 1.95 11.49 8.88
C ASP A 66 1.31 10.23 9.45
N HIS A 67 0.08 9.90 9.04
CA HIS A 67 -0.56 8.64 9.44
C HIS A 67 0.23 7.42 8.96
N LEU A 68 0.69 7.41 7.70
CA LEU A 68 1.51 6.32 7.18
C LEU A 68 2.82 6.19 7.97
N ALA A 69 3.51 7.28 8.26
CA ALA A 69 4.75 7.23 9.04
C ALA A 69 4.52 6.71 10.47
N LYS A 70 3.38 7.06 11.08
CA LYS A 70 2.99 6.56 12.40
C LYS A 70 2.62 5.09 12.39
N SER A 71 1.87 4.64 11.38
CA SER A 71 1.48 3.24 11.25
C SER A 71 2.70 2.35 11.01
N GLN A 72 3.66 2.81 10.21
CA GLN A 72 4.93 2.08 9.97
C GLN A 72 5.80 2.03 11.23
N ALA A 73 5.87 3.13 12.00
CA ALA A 73 6.65 3.18 13.23
C ALA A 73 6.06 2.35 14.38
N ALA A 74 4.75 2.06 14.35
CA ALA A 74 4.09 1.22 15.34
C ALA A 74 4.49 -0.26 15.24
N GLY A 75 5.08 -0.67 14.11
CA GLY A 75 5.45 -2.06 13.85
C GLY A 75 4.27 -2.85 13.28
N GLU A 76 3.78 -3.81 14.06
CA GLU A 76 2.68 -4.69 13.66
C GLU A 76 1.35 -3.94 13.56
N MET A 77 0.56 -4.30 12.55
CA MET A 77 -0.77 -3.76 12.34
C MET A 77 -1.74 -4.32 13.40
N MET A 78 -2.40 -3.45 14.15
CA MET A 78 -3.36 -3.85 15.20
C MET A 78 -4.78 -3.44 14.86
N THR A 79 -5.75 -4.34 15.08
CA THR A 79 -7.16 -4.15 14.69
C THR A 79 -7.76 -2.90 15.31
N GLU A 80 -7.58 -2.70 16.62
CA GLU A 80 -8.15 -1.52 17.30
C GLU A 80 -7.51 -0.21 16.85
N VAL A 81 -6.20 -0.20 16.57
CA VAL A 81 -5.49 0.99 16.06
C VAL A 81 -5.98 1.38 14.66
N LEU A 82 -6.20 0.39 13.79
CA LEU A 82 -6.78 0.60 12.47
C LEU A 82 -8.21 1.13 12.55
N LYS A 83 -9.03 0.48 13.38
CA LYS A 83 -10.42 0.87 13.59
C LYS A 83 -10.53 2.30 14.11
N ASP A 84 -9.73 2.67 15.11
CA ASP A 84 -9.67 4.04 15.63
C ASP A 84 -9.16 5.03 14.58
N SER A 85 -8.20 4.62 13.75
CA SER A 85 -7.71 5.40 12.62
C SER A 85 -8.84 5.70 11.61
N PHE A 86 -9.67 4.71 11.26
CA PHE A 86 -10.82 4.90 10.38
C PHE A 86 -11.92 5.77 11.01
N LEU A 87 -12.24 5.53 12.29
CA LEU A 87 -13.23 6.35 13.03
C LEU A 87 -12.81 7.82 13.14
N SER A 88 -11.51 8.09 13.20
CA SER A 88 -10.98 9.46 13.27
C SER A 88 -11.01 10.23 11.94
N MET A 89 -11.32 9.57 10.82
CA MET A 89 -11.32 10.21 9.50
C MET A 89 -12.42 11.26 9.37
N ARG A 90 -12.03 12.44 8.88
CA ARG A 90 -12.92 13.53 8.48
C ARG A 90 -13.12 13.52 6.97
N GLU A 91 -14.12 14.26 6.48
CA GLU A 91 -14.25 14.50 5.04
C GLU A 91 -12.95 15.10 4.46
N GLY A 92 -12.49 14.54 3.35
CA GLY A 92 -11.24 14.87 2.69
C GLY A 92 -10.02 14.11 3.23
N ASP A 93 -10.13 13.41 4.35
CA ASP A 93 -9.01 12.62 4.88
C ASP A 93 -8.68 11.42 4.00
N VAL A 94 -7.39 11.10 3.94
CA VAL A 94 -6.86 9.90 3.30
C VAL A 94 -6.12 9.07 4.34
N ARG A 95 -6.33 7.75 4.29
CA ARG A 95 -5.52 6.75 5.01
C ARG A 95 -4.87 5.83 4.01
N ALA A 96 -3.57 5.62 4.16
CA ALA A 96 -2.80 4.71 3.33
C ALA A 96 -2.13 3.68 4.22
N PHE A 97 -2.18 2.41 3.82
CA PHE A 97 -1.54 1.31 4.54
C PHE A 97 -0.76 0.44 3.56
N LEU A 98 0.34 -0.12 4.05
CA LEU A 98 1.07 -1.20 3.38
C LEU A 98 0.59 -2.51 4.01
N VAL A 99 0.14 -3.44 3.17
CA VAL A 99 -0.20 -4.81 3.54
C VAL A 99 0.92 -5.70 3.03
N ARG A 100 1.84 -6.05 3.93
CA ARG A 100 3.19 -6.55 3.60
C ARG A 100 3.16 -7.90 2.91
N GLU A 101 2.49 -8.88 3.51
CA GLU A 101 2.45 -10.25 2.99
C GLU A 101 1.70 -10.37 1.66
N GLN A 102 0.93 -9.35 1.27
CA GLN A 102 0.24 -9.28 -0.02
C GLN A 102 0.91 -8.34 -1.01
N ASN A 103 2.04 -7.72 -0.64
CA ASN A 103 2.74 -6.75 -1.49
C ASN A 103 1.78 -5.66 -2.01
N ALA A 104 0.90 -5.16 -1.15
CA ALA A 104 -0.22 -4.32 -1.55
C ALA A 104 -0.26 -3.00 -0.79
N GLY A 105 -0.47 -1.92 -1.52
CA GLY A 105 -0.82 -0.62 -0.97
C GLY A 105 -2.34 -0.47 -1.02
N VAL A 106 -2.94 -0.10 0.11
CA VAL A 106 -4.38 0.21 0.19
C VAL A 106 -4.57 1.66 0.59
N ILE A 107 -5.53 2.33 -0.06
CA ILE A 107 -5.86 3.74 0.17
C ILE A 107 -7.37 3.86 0.43
N PHE A 108 -7.72 4.57 1.49
CA PHE A 108 -9.09 4.96 1.82
C PHE A 108 -9.20 6.48 1.74
N ARG A 109 -10.14 6.98 0.94
CA ARG A 109 -10.43 8.42 0.80
C ARG A 109 -11.84 8.69 1.28
N LYS A 110 -11.99 9.49 2.34
CA LYS A 110 -13.32 9.83 2.87
C LYS A 110 -13.87 11.06 2.16
N HIS A 111 -15.01 10.88 1.51
CA HIS A 111 -15.82 11.94 0.92
C HIS A 111 -17.06 12.20 1.79
N ALA A 112 -17.90 13.15 1.38
CA ALA A 112 -19.09 13.55 2.14
C ALA A 112 -20.12 12.40 2.31
N THR A 113 -20.25 11.52 1.31
CA THR A 113 -21.29 10.47 1.27
C THR A 113 -20.74 9.05 1.18
N GLU A 114 -19.43 8.90 1.00
CA GLU A 114 -18.79 7.61 0.74
C GLU A 114 -17.32 7.61 1.18
N VAL A 115 -16.77 6.41 1.29
CA VAL A 115 -15.33 6.17 1.35
C VAL A 115 -14.93 5.40 0.10
N VAL A 116 -13.98 5.93 -0.66
CA VAL A 116 -13.39 5.24 -1.80
C VAL A 116 -12.20 4.43 -1.30
N TYR A 117 -12.26 3.13 -1.54
CA TYR A 117 -11.19 2.17 -1.30
C TYR A 117 -10.48 1.85 -2.62
N GLU A 118 -9.16 1.91 -2.62
CA GLU A 118 -8.30 1.56 -3.76
C GLU A 118 -7.18 0.63 -3.28
N ALA A 119 -6.85 -0.40 -4.06
CA ALA A 119 -5.72 -1.30 -3.79
C ALA A 119 -4.81 -1.40 -5.00
N PHE A 120 -3.50 -1.52 -4.79
CA PHE A 120 -2.50 -1.68 -5.85
C PHE A 120 -1.32 -2.51 -5.38
N GLU A 121 -0.62 -3.17 -6.31
CA GLU A 121 0.60 -3.92 -5.99
C GLU A 121 1.77 -2.93 -5.84
N VAL A 122 2.58 -3.06 -4.79
CA VAL A 122 3.63 -2.07 -4.46
C VAL A 122 4.86 -2.25 -5.33
N GLN A 123 5.24 -3.49 -5.61
CA GLN A 123 6.35 -3.83 -6.49
C GLN A 123 6.01 -5.01 -7.38
N PRO A 124 6.45 -5.04 -8.65
CA PRO A 124 6.27 -6.21 -9.47
C PRO A 124 7.07 -7.41 -8.95
N PRO A 125 6.61 -8.66 -9.15
CA PRO A 125 7.34 -9.85 -8.74
C PRO A 125 8.70 -9.93 -9.44
N THR A 126 9.75 -10.33 -8.71
CA THR A 126 11.13 -10.42 -9.23
C THR A 126 11.22 -11.27 -10.49
N GLU A 127 10.47 -12.36 -10.57
CA GLU A 127 10.38 -13.21 -11.76
C GLU A 127 9.91 -12.42 -13.00
N LYS A 128 8.86 -11.60 -12.86
CA LYS A 128 8.38 -10.75 -13.95
C LYS A 128 9.40 -9.68 -14.33
N VAL A 129 10.09 -9.08 -13.37
CA VAL A 129 11.12 -8.07 -13.63
C VAL A 129 12.29 -8.67 -14.42
N THR A 130 12.76 -9.85 -14.01
CA THR A 130 13.94 -10.51 -14.59
C THR A 130 13.67 -11.21 -15.92
N SER A 131 12.44 -11.70 -16.14
CA SER A 131 12.07 -12.39 -17.38
C SER A 131 11.59 -11.45 -18.49
N THR A 132 11.16 -10.23 -18.15
CA THR A 132 10.64 -9.28 -19.15
C THR A 132 11.76 -8.71 -20.00
N GLN A 133 11.72 -8.98 -21.30
CA GLN A 133 12.54 -8.26 -22.27
C GLN A 133 11.87 -6.92 -22.60
N GLY A 134 12.51 -5.82 -22.21
CA GLY A 134 12.02 -4.47 -22.49
C GLY A 134 11.27 -3.84 -21.31
N LYS A 135 9.99 -3.50 -21.49
CA LYS A 135 9.20 -2.75 -20.49
C LYS A 135 8.21 -3.67 -19.81
N LEU A 136 8.20 -3.65 -18.47
CA LEU A 136 7.14 -4.27 -17.70
C LEU A 136 5.92 -3.34 -17.66
N SER A 137 4.78 -3.84 -18.12
CA SER A 137 3.51 -3.13 -17.98
C SER A 137 2.92 -3.42 -16.61
N CYS A 138 2.91 -2.41 -15.74
CA CYS A 138 2.22 -2.48 -14.46
C CYS A 138 0.95 -1.64 -14.52
N SER A 139 -0.20 -2.24 -14.20
CA SER A 139 -1.47 -1.52 -14.07
C SER A 139 -1.73 -1.19 -12.60
N TYR A 140 -1.56 0.08 -12.23
CA TYR A 140 -1.87 0.60 -10.89
C TYR A 140 -2.70 1.88 -10.99
N PRO A 141 -3.64 2.12 -10.04
CA PRO A 141 -4.19 1.20 -9.07
C PRO A 141 -5.19 0.18 -9.68
N GLY A 142 -5.53 -0.87 -8.94
CA GLY A 142 -6.61 -1.80 -9.29
C GLY A 142 -8.00 -1.12 -9.21
N PRO A 143 -9.10 -1.89 -9.41
CA PRO A 143 -10.46 -1.38 -9.22
C PRO A 143 -10.65 -0.59 -7.92
N ALA A 144 -11.34 0.54 -8.02
CA ALA A 144 -11.77 1.34 -6.86
C ALA A 144 -13.19 0.93 -6.43
N ILE A 145 -13.41 0.80 -5.13
CA ILE A 145 -14.71 0.44 -4.55
C ILE A 145 -15.24 1.65 -3.77
N SER A 146 -16.46 2.07 -4.08
CA SER A 146 -17.18 3.05 -3.26
C SER A 146 -17.96 2.33 -2.15
N ILE A 147 -17.72 2.75 -0.91
CA ILE A 147 -18.42 2.27 0.28
C ILE A 147 -19.31 3.42 0.79
N PRO A 148 -20.64 3.29 0.79
CA PRO A 148 -21.52 4.30 1.36
C PRO A 148 -21.16 4.61 2.81
N LEU A 149 -21.17 5.90 3.18
CA LEU A 149 -20.64 6.32 4.48
C LEU A 149 -21.34 5.66 5.67
N HIS A 150 -22.66 5.43 5.57
CA HIS A 150 -23.43 4.75 6.62
C HIS A 150 -23.01 3.28 6.84
N HIS A 151 -22.48 2.59 5.82
CA HIS A 151 -21.87 1.27 5.98
C HIS A 151 -20.47 1.40 6.58
N PHE A 152 -19.67 2.35 6.07
CA PHE A 152 -18.31 2.55 6.55
C PHE A 152 -18.26 2.96 8.03
N GLU A 153 -19.20 3.77 8.51
CA GLU A 153 -19.25 4.21 9.91
C GLU A 153 -19.91 3.19 10.84
N TYR A 154 -20.41 2.06 10.31
CA TYR A 154 -20.99 1.01 11.13
C TYR A 154 -19.90 0.30 11.96
N PRO A 155 -19.98 0.28 13.31
CA PRO A 155 -18.88 -0.21 14.15
C PRO A 155 -18.47 -1.66 13.90
N LEU A 156 -19.43 -2.53 13.57
CA LEU A 156 -19.12 -3.93 13.24
C LEU A 156 -18.40 -4.03 11.89
N PHE A 157 -18.81 -3.24 10.89
CA PHE A 157 -18.13 -3.21 9.59
C PHE A 157 -16.67 -2.78 9.74
N LEU A 158 -16.39 -1.71 10.48
CA LEU A 158 -15.01 -1.26 10.72
C LEU A 158 -14.18 -2.28 11.47
N ARG A 159 -14.77 -2.99 12.43
CA ARG A 159 -14.08 -4.07 13.15
C ARG A 159 -13.68 -5.19 12.19
N GLU A 160 -14.61 -5.68 11.38
CA GLU A 160 -14.33 -6.77 10.42
C GLU A 160 -13.32 -6.32 9.36
N LEU A 161 -13.48 -5.11 8.80
CA LEU A 161 -12.54 -4.54 7.84
C LEU A 161 -11.14 -4.41 8.43
N SER A 162 -11.03 -3.90 9.65
CA SER A 162 -9.73 -3.74 10.33
C SER A 162 -9.09 -5.09 10.64
N SER A 163 -9.88 -6.06 11.11
CA SER A 163 -9.39 -7.42 11.38
C SER A 163 -8.92 -8.12 10.11
N PHE A 164 -9.65 -7.92 9.00
CA PHE A 164 -9.26 -8.43 7.70
C PHE A 164 -7.92 -7.85 7.25
N LEU A 165 -7.73 -6.53 7.31
CA LEU A 165 -6.47 -5.90 6.92
C LEU A 165 -5.29 -6.37 7.78
N VAL A 166 -5.47 -6.52 9.10
CA VAL A 166 -4.44 -7.09 9.99
C VAL A 166 -4.08 -8.50 9.57
N GLN A 167 -5.09 -9.34 9.33
CA GLN A 167 -4.86 -10.71 8.90
C GLN A 167 -4.11 -10.76 7.57
N MET A 168 -4.43 -9.88 6.62
CA MET A 168 -3.73 -9.81 5.34
C MET A 168 -2.31 -9.27 5.45
N ASP A 169 -2.01 -8.47 6.47
CA ASP A 169 -0.65 -7.99 6.73
C ASP A 169 0.26 -9.08 7.31
N SER A 170 -0.30 -10.17 7.84
CA SER A 170 0.46 -11.27 8.48
C SER A 170 0.35 -12.63 7.77
N ASP A 171 -0.76 -12.90 7.10
CA ASP A 171 -1.02 -14.19 6.46
C ASP A 171 -0.49 -14.18 5.04
N THR A 172 0.19 -15.26 4.63
CA THR A 172 0.47 -15.52 3.23
C THR A 172 -0.75 -16.17 2.58
N LEU A 173 -1.23 -15.57 1.49
CA LEU A 173 -2.29 -16.18 0.70
C LEU A 173 -1.67 -16.93 -0.46
N ASP A 174 -1.92 -18.24 -0.54
CA ASP A 174 -1.57 -19.01 -1.72
C ASP A 174 -2.33 -18.44 -2.93
N SER A 175 -1.60 -17.84 -3.88
CA SER A 175 -2.12 -17.22 -5.11
C SER A 175 -2.85 -18.19 -6.06
N ALA A 176 -3.12 -19.44 -5.65
CA ALA A 176 -3.82 -20.41 -6.45
C ALA A 176 -5.34 -20.14 -6.42
N ALA A 177 -5.79 -19.30 -7.35
CA ALA A 177 -7.21 -19.20 -7.70
C ALA A 177 -7.73 -20.56 -8.19
N THR A 178 -8.21 -21.40 -7.27
CA THR A 178 -8.89 -22.66 -7.62
C THR A 178 -10.34 -22.36 -7.98
N SER A 179 -10.55 -21.92 -9.22
CA SER A 179 -11.88 -21.89 -9.81
C SER A 179 -12.41 -23.33 -9.91
N LYS A 180 -13.29 -23.74 -9.00
CA LYS A 180 -14.04 -25.00 -9.13
C LYS A 180 -15.07 -24.87 -10.25
N LYS A 181 -14.68 -25.19 -11.48
CA LYS A 181 -15.66 -25.59 -12.50
C LYS A 181 -16.09 -27.03 -12.18
N ALA A 182 -17.40 -27.28 -12.17
CA ALA A 182 -18.00 -28.54 -11.77
C ALA A 182 -17.27 -29.75 -12.39
N GLY A 183 -16.69 -30.60 -11.54
CA GLY A 183 -16.36 -31.99 -11.89
C GLY A 183 -15.05 -32.25 -12.64
N ALA A 184 -13.93 -31.61 -12.32
CA ALA A 184 -12.59 -32.21 -12.53
C ALA A 184 -11.50 -31.43 -11.78
N LYS A 185 -10.77 -32.10 -10.88
CA LYS A 185 -9.54 -31.56 -10.28
C LYS A 185 -8.40 -31.75 -11.29
N ARG A 186 -8.00 -30.68 -11.99
CA ARG A 186 -6.72 -30.62 -12.71
C ARG A 186 -5.88 -29.50 -12.11
N VAL A 187 -4.70 -29.86 -11.62
CA VAL A 187 -3.64 -28.92 -11.31
C VAL A 187 -3.04 -28.53 -12.65
N HIS A 188 -3.24 -27.29 -13.08
CA HIS A 188 -2.54 -26.75 -14.25
C HIS A 188 -1.28 -26.03 -13.76
N ALA A 189 -0.13 -26.66 -13.98
CA ALA A 189 1.11 -25.90 -14.14
C ALA A 189 0.92 -25.05 -15.40
N GLY A 190 0.94 -23.72 -15.25
CA GLY A 190 0.70 -22.78 -16.33
C GLY A 190 1.83 -22.83 -17.33
N ASP A 191 1.58 -23.43 -18.49
CA ASP A 191 2.38 -23.25 -19.69
C ASP A 191 2.03 -21.90 -20.31
N ALA A 192 3.05 -21.17 -20.74
CA ALA A 192 2.98 -19.78 -21.15
C ALA A 192 2.32 -19.65 -22.53
N GLY A 193 1.11 -19.09 -22.54
CA GLY A 193 0.39 -18.65 -23.74
C GLY A 193 -0.12 -17.23 -23.54
N ASP A 194 0.51 -16.30 -24.27
CA ASP A 194 0.17 -14.90 -24.50
C ASP A 194 -1.30 -14.50 -24.24
N ALA A 195 -1.54 -13.87 -23.08
CA ALA A 195 -2.60 -12.89 -22.81
C ALA A 195 -2.37 -12.31 -21.41
N GLY A 196 -2.41 -10.98 -21.28
CA GLY A 196 -2.09 -10.23 -20.05
C GLY A 196 -2.67 -10.87 -18.78
N THR A 197 -1.81 -11.49 -18.00
CA THR A 197 -2.19 -12.21 -16.79
C THR A 197 -2.28 -11.20 -15.64
N HIS A 198 -3.50 -10.70 -15.43
CA HIS A 198 -3.89 -10.02 -14.20
C HIS A 198 -3.76 -11.03 -13.04
N TYR A 199 -2.86 -10.77 -12.10
CA TYR A 199 -2.97 -11.37 -10.79
C TYR A 199 -4.04 -10.57 -10.03
N PRO A 200 -5.12 -11.21 -9.55
CA PRO A 200 -6.01 -10.52 -8.63
C PRO A 200 -5.22 -10.27 -7.35
N LEU A 201 -5.08 -9.00 -6.96
CA LEU A 201 -4.76 -8.67 -5.59
C LEU A 201 -5.85 -9.34 -4.73
N LEU A 202 -5.48 -10.26 -3.84
CA LEU A 202 -6.45 -10.99 -3.01
C LEU A 202 -7.17 -10.08 -2.00
N ILE A 203 -6.74 -8.84 -1.86
CA ILE A 203 -7.36 -7.79 -1.05
C ILE A 203 -8.42 -7.00 -1.87
N MET A 204 -8.92 -7.57 -2.97
CA MET A 204 -9.97 -6.99 -3.81
C MET A 204 -11.30 -7.72 -3.69
#